data_AF-A0A376TZR9-F1
#
_entry.id   AF-A0A376TZR9-F1
#
_cell.length_a   1.000
_cell.length_b   1.000
_cell.length_c   1.000
_cell.angle_alpha   90.00
_cell.angle_beta   90.00
_cell.angle_gamma   90.00
#
_symmetry.space_group_name_H-M   'P 1'
#
loop_
_entity.id
_entity.type
_entity.pdbx_description
1 polymer ?
#
loop_
_entity_poly.entity_id
_entity_poly.type
_entity_poly.pdbx_seq_one_letter_code
_entity_poly.pdbx_strand_id
1 'polypeptide(L)'
;MVFVCPCDTPYIPEDLAARLNHQRKDAPVVWVHDGERDHPTIALVNRAIEPLLLEYLQAGERRVMAFMRLAGGHAVDFSDNKDAFINVNTPEELARWQEKR
;
A
#
# COMPACT_ATOMS: atom_id res chain seq x y z
N MET A 1 13.09 -7.16 -1.73
CA MET A 1 11.80 -6.52 -1.43
C MET A 1 10.96 -6.53 -2.70
N VAL A 2 9.65 -6.61 -2.57
CA VAL A 2 8.69 -6.48 -3.67
C VAL A 2 7.78 -5.30 -3.34
N PHE A 3 7.62 -4.38 -4.29
CA PHE A 3 6.66 -3.29 -4.17
C PHE A 3 5.35 -3.71 -4.86
N VAL A 4 4.23 -3.52 -4.16
CA VAL A 4 2.88 -3.85 -4.62
C VAL A 4 2.10 -2.55 -4.65
N CYS A 5 1.38 -2.34 -5.76
CA CYS A 5 0.52 -1.18 -5.97
C CYS A 5 -0.68 -1.62 -6.80
N PRO A 6 -1.91 -1.15 -6.49
CA PRO A 6 -3.07 -1.42 -7.33
C PRO A 6 -2.97 -0.60 -8.63
N CYS A 7 -3.59 -1.08 -9.69
CA CYS A 7 -3.53 -0.46 -11.02
C CYS A 7 -4.38 0.82 -11.16
N ASP A 8 -5.16 1.15 -10.13
CA ASP A 8 -6.16 2.23 -10.08
C ASP A 8 -5.65 3.50 -9.37
N THR A 9 -4.35 3.56 -9.05
CA THR A 9 -3.68 4.70 -8.41
C THR A 9 -2.64 5.33 -9.36
N PRO A 10 -3.08 6.12 -10.37
CA PRO A 10 -2.19 6.60 -11.43
C PRO A 10 -1.23 7.71 -11.00
N TYR A 11 -1.43 8.32 -9.83
CA TYR A 11 -0.70 9.50 -9.36
C TYR A 11 0.32 9.21 -8.25
N ILE A 12 0.73 7.96 -8.09
CA ILE A 12 1.72 7.59 -7.07
C ILE A 12 3.00 8.42 -7.19
N PRO A 13 3.57 8.89 -6.05
CA PRO A 13 4.71 9.79 -6.11
C PRO A 13 6.00 9.02 -6.44
N GLU A 14 6.94 9.69 -7.10
CA GLU A 14 8.20 9.07 -7.54
C GLU A 14 9.08 8.59 -6.38
N ASP A 15 8.95 9.21 -5.20
CA ASP A 15 9.69 8.87 -3.99
C ASP A 15 9.05 7.74 -3.17
N LEU A 16 7.89 7.21 -3.60
CA LEU A 16 7.08 6.25 -2.84
C LEU A 16 7.89 5.04 -2.35
N ALA A 17 8.58 4.35 -3.25
CA ALA A 17 9.36 3.17 -2.92
C ALA A 17 10.55 3.49 -2.00
N ALA A 18 11.21 4.64 -2.22
CA ALA A 18 12.34 5.09 -1.42
C ALA A 18 11.90 5.44 0.00
N ARG A 19 10.79 6.18 0.14
CA ARG A 19 10.21 6.56 1.43
C ARG A 19 9.69 5.38 2.21
N LEU A 20 8.97 4.45 1.56
CA LEU A 20 8.57 3.18 2.19
C LEU A 20 9.79 2.40 2.68
N ASN A 21 10.84 2.27 1.86
CA ASN A 21 12.03 1.52 2.26
C ASN A 21 12.79 2.20 3.40
N HIS A 22 12.87 3.54 3.41
CA HIS A 22 13.50 4.30 4.49
C HIS A 22 12.72 4.16 5.81
N GLN A 23 11.40 4.27 5.76
CA GLN A 23 10.52 4.20 6.93
C GLN A 23 10.20 2.77 7.37
N ARG A 24 10.58 1.77 6.57
CA ARG A 24 10.45 0.35 6.89
C ARG A 24 11.18 -0.03 8.18
N LYS A 25 12.32 0.61 8.46
CA LYS A 25 13.23 0.18 9.53
C LYS A 25 13.53 -1.33 9.36
N ASP A 26 13.20 -2.14 10.36
CA ASP A 26 13.37 -3.60 10.32
C ASP A 26 12.10 -4.38 9.98
N ALA A 27 10.96 -3.71 9.80
CA ALA A 27 9.69 -4.38 9.54
C ALA A 27 9.72 -5.16 8.22
N PRO A 28 9.17 -6.38 8.16
CA PRO A 28 9.18 -7.16 6.93
C PRO A 28 8.10 -6.69 5.95
N VAL A 29 7.14 -5.88 6.40
CA VAL A 29 6.14 -5.25 5.52
C VAL A 29 5.78 -3.85 6.03
N VAL A 30 5.60 -2.92 5.10
CA VAL A 30 5.06 -1.60 5.37
C VAL A 30 4.10 -1.18 4.28
N TRP A 31 3.11 -0.36 4.63
CA TRP A 31 2.10 0.14 3.70
C TRP A 31 1.89 1.64 3.85
N VAL A 32 1.23 2.26 2.88
CA VAL A 32 0.93 3.69 2.88
C VAL A 32 -0.25 4.03 3.80
N HIS A 33 -0.16 5.13 4.52
CA HIS A 33 -1.29 5.83 5.12
C HIS A 33 -1.34 7.26 4.60
N ASP A 34 -2.45 7.67 3.98
CA ASP A 34 -2.58 8.97 3.28
C ASP A 34 -2.91 10.15 4.22
N GLY A 35 -2.90 9.91 5.53
CA GLY A 35 -3.31 10.86 6.56
C GLY A 35 -4.76 10.66 7.04
N GLU A 36 -5.61 10.01 6.24
CA GLU A 36 -7.00 9.70 6.60
C GLU A 36 -7.28 8.21 6.67
N ARG A 37 -6.64 7.40 5.83
CA ARG A 37 -6.88 5.96 5.72
C ARG A 37 -5.62 5.16 5.35
N ASP A 38 -5.66 3.89 5.73
CA ASP A 38 -4.67 2.90 5.31
C ASP A 38 -4.88 2.46 3.85
N HIS A 39 -3.79 2.34 3.11
CA HIS A 39 -3.72 1.76 1.77
C HIS A 39 -2.87 0.48 1.78
N PRO A 40 -3.39 -0.63 2.31
CA PRO A 40 -2.62 -1.87 2.46
C PRO A 40 -2.15 -2.52 1.16
N THR A 41 -2.80 -2.17 0.04
CA THR A 41 -2.43 -2.66 -1.30
C THR A 41 -1.30 -1.86 -1.93
N ILE A 42 -0.91 -0.73 -1.32
CA ILE A 42 0.29 0.03 -1.63
C ILE A 42 1.33 -0.27 -0.55
N ALA A 43 2.12 -1.32 -0.79
CA ALA A 43 2.97 -1.90 0.24
C ALA A 43 4.34 -2.32 -0.28
N LEU A 44 5.34 -2.24 0.60
CA LEU A 44 6.66 -2.82 0.41
C LEU A 44 6.77 -4.09 1.25
N VAL A 45 7.00 -5.22 0.58
CA VAL A 45 6.90 -6.55 1.17
C VAL A 45 8.24 -7.29 1.07
N ASN A 46 8.70 -7.88 2.18
CA ASN A 46 9.85 -8.77 2.20
C ASN A 46 9.42 -10.20 1.86
N ARG A 47 10.20 -10.90 1.04
CA ARG A 47 9.96 -12.31 0.70
C ARG A 47 9.91 -13.23 1.93
N ALA A 48 10.55 -12.86 3.04
CA ALA A 48 10.52 -13.62 4.29
C ALA A 48 9.10 -13.89 4.82
N ILE A 49 8.08 -13.11 4.42
CA ILE A 49 6.68 -13.32 4.85
C ILE A 49 5.92 -14.31 3.95
N GLU A 50 6.53 -14.83 2.89
CA GLU A 50 5.90 -15.78 1.95
C GLU A 50 5.32 -17.02 2.66
N PRO A 51 6.04 -17.70 3.58
CA PRO A 51 5.48 -18.85 4.30
C PRO A 51 4.30 -18.47 5.20
N LEU A 52 4.40 -17.32 5.88
CA LEU A 52 3.33 -16.80 6.76
C LEU A 52 2.07 -16.45 5.95
N LEU A 53 2.24 -15.87 4.76
CA LEU A 53 1.13 -15.56 3.86
C LEU A 53 0.43 -16.83 3.39
N LEU A 54 1.19 -17.87 3.03
CA LEU A 54 0.65 -19.14 2.60
C LEU A 54 -0.18 -19.79 3.71
N GLU A 55 0.35 -19.87 4.93
CA GLU A 55 -0.36 -20.41 6.09
C GLU A 55 -1.65 -19.63 6.38
N TYR A 56 -1.57 -18.30 6.36
CA TYR A 56 -2.72 -17.42 6.58
C TYR A 56 -3.85 -17.67 5.56
N LEU A 57 -3.50 -17.78 4.27
CA LEU A 57 -4.47 -18.08 3.22
C LEU A 57 -5.03 -19.52 3.32
N GLN A 58 -4.21 -20.49 3.71
CA GLN A 58 -4.63 -21.88 3.92
C GLN A 58 -5.60 -22.03 5.09
N ALA A 59 -5.47 -21.20 6.12
CA ALA A 59 -6.44 -21.09 7.22
C ALA A 59 -7.80 -20.49 6.77
N GLY A 60 -7.93 -20.08 5.50
CA GLY A 60 -9.15 -19.51 4.92
C GLY A 60 -9.29 -18.00 5.14
N GLU A 61 -8.29 -17.36 5.75
CA GLU A 61 -8.30 -15.94 6.04
C GLU A 61 -8.10 -15.09 4.77
N ARG A 62 -8.71 -13.89 4.77
CA ARG A 62 -8.73 -12.99 3.60
C ARG A 62 -8.48 -11.52 3.96
N ARG A 63 -8.27 -11.21 5.25
CA ARG A 63 -8.19 -9.83 5.74
C ARG A 63 -6.77 -9.30 5.60
N VAL A 64 -6.55 -8.46 4.59
CA VAL A 64 -5.21 -7.91 4.26
C VAL A 64 -4.61 -7.15 5.43
N MET A 65 -5.32 -6.19 6.04
CA MET A 65 -4.79 -5.42 7.18
C MET A 65 -4.46 -6.29 8.39
N ALA A 66 -5.25 -7.34 8.65
CA ALA A 66 -4.99 -8.25 9.75
C ALA A 66 -3.70 -9.04 9.50
N PHE A 67 -3.48 -9.51 8.26
CA PHE A 67 -2.23 -10.14 7.85
C PHE A 67 -1.04 -9.20 7.96
N MET A 68 -1.14 -7.96 7.47
CA MET A 68 -0.04 -6.99 7.52
C MET A 68 0.41 -6.70 8.96
N ARG A 69 -0.55 -6.57 9.89
CA ARG A 69 -0.26 -6.41 11.32
C ARG A 69 0.31 -7.69 11.94
N LEU A 70 -0.23 -8.86 11.58
CA LEU A 70 0.27 -10.17 12.03
C LEU A 70 1.73 -10.40 11.61
N ALA A 71 2.09 -10.00 10.40
CA ALA A 71 3.45 -10.07 9.87
C ALA A 71 4.43 -9.08 10.54
N GLY A 72 3.98 -8.27 11.50
CA GLY A 72 4.82 -7.30 12.20
C GLY A 72 5.07 -6.02 11.40
N GLY A 73 4.17 -5.68 10.47
CA GLY A 73 4.27 -4.46 9.70
C GLY A 73 3.62 -3.24 10.34
N HIS A 74 3.92 -2.08 9.77
CA HIS A 74 3.34 -0.79 10.18
C HIS A 74 3.06 0.13 8.99
N ALA A 75 2.19 1.11 9.22
CA ALA A 75 1.89 2.16 8.26
C ALA A 75 3.02 3.19 8.19
N VAL A 76 3.27 3.69 6.99
CA VAL A 76 4.15 4.83 6.71
C VAL A 76 3.28 6.01 6.34
N ASP A 77 3.51 7.14 7.01
CA ASP A 77 2.75 8.36 6.79
C ASP A 77 3.14 9.05 5.48
N PHE A 78 2.14 9.34 4.65
CA PHE A 78 2.18 10.12 3.42
C PHE A 78 1.11 11.23 3.41
N SER A 79 0.72 11.72 4.59
CA SER A 79 -0.25 12.81 4.75
C SER A 79 0.11 14.10 4.00
N ASP A 80 1.40 14.31 3.73
CA ASP A 80 1.94 15.42 2.93
C ASP A 80 1.65 15.30 1.43
N ASN A 81 1.23 14.12 0.94
CA ASN A 81 0.93 13.90 -0.47
C ASN A 81 -0.35 13.06 -0.67
N LYS A 82 -1.43 13.46 0.03
CA LYS A 82 -2.72 12.76 0.04
C LYS A 82 -3.29 12.51 -1.36
N ASP A 83 -3.22 13.50 -2.26
CA ASP A 83 -3.81 13.41 -3.59
C ASP A 83 -3.14 12.36 -4.50
N ALA A 84 -1.92 11.94 -4.16
CA ALA A 84 -1.19 10.91 -4.90
C ALA A 84 -1.77 9.49 -4.71
N PHE A 85 -2.61 9.28 -3.68
CA PHE A 85 -3.20 7.98 -3.34
C PHE A 85 -4.70 7.91 -3.63
N ILE A 86 -5.18 8.79 -4.52
CA ILE A 86 -6.55 8.76 -4.99
C ILE A 86 -6.75 7.56 -5.90
N ASN A 87 -7.72 6.73 -5.54
CA ASN A 87 -8.15 5.59 -6.34
C ASN A 87 -9.21 6.06 -7.34
N VAL A 88 -8.96 5.82 -8.62
CA VAL A 88 -9.92 6.07 -9.70
C VAL A 88 -10.71 4.79 -9.95
N ASN A 89 -11.85 4.65 -9.28
CA ASN A 89 -12.67 3.44 -9.34
C ASN A 89 -13.65 3.45 -10.52
N THR A 90 -13.94 4.62 -11.10
CA THR A 90 -14.95 4.78 -12.16
C THR A 90 -14.44 5.62 -13.34
N PRO A 91 -14.91 5.34 -14.58
CA PRO A 91 -14.60 6.19 -15.74
C PRO A 91 -14.97 7.66 -15.54
N GLU A 92 -16.04 7.94 -14.79
CA GLU A 92 -16.50 9.30 -14.47
C GLU A 92 -15.56 10.01 -13.48
N GLU A 93 -14.89 9.27 -12.59
CA GLU A 93 -13.79 9.82 -11.79
C GLU A 93 -12.57 10.11 -12.66
N LEU A 94 -12.23 9.21 -13.59
CA LEU A 94 -11.10 9.42 -14.50
C LEU A 94 -11.27 10.70 -15.34
N ALA A 95 -12.47 10.95 -15.87
CA ALA A 95 -12.78 12.16 -16.63
C ALA A 95 -12.59 13.45 -15.79
N ARG A 96 -13.02 13.43 -14.53
CA ARG A 96 -12.85 14.57 -13.59
C ARG A 96 -11.37 14.87 -13.29
N TRP A 97 -10.50 13.86 -13.32
CA TRP A 97 -9.06 14.03 -13.11
C TRP A 97 -8.31 14.42 -14.39
N GLN A 98 -8.82 14.07 -15.57
CA GLN A 98 -8.28 14.54 -16.84
C GLN A 98 -8.52 16.03 -17.08
N GLU A 99 -9.66 16.58 -16.64
CA GLU A 99 -9.96 18.02 -16.73
C GLU A 99 -9.15 18.89 -15.76
N LYS A 100 -8.55 18.30 -14.71
CA LYS A 100 -7.71 19.02 -13.73
C LYS A 100 -6.25 19.18 -14.17
N ARG A 101 -5.86 18.67 -15.34
CA ARG A 101 -4.51 18.85 -15.91
C ARG A 101 -4.39 20.10 -16.76
#